data_AF-A0A238Z437-F1
#
_entry.id   AF-A0A238Z437-F1
#
_cell.length_a   1.000
_cell.length_b   1.000
_cell.length_c   1.000
_cell.angle_alpha   90.00
_cell.angle_beta   90.00
_cell.angle_gamma   90.00
#
_symmetry.space_group_name_H-M   'P 1'
#
loop_
_entity.id
_entity.type
_entity.pdbx_description
1 polymer ?
#
loop_
_entity_poly.entity_id
_entity_poly.type
_entity_poly.pdbx_seq_one_letter_code
_entity_poly.pdbx_strand_id
1 'polypeptide(L)'
;MNDTLQTPVQLTLHDSEQELLNELATFVTSTLTQRDAKLVAYNGERWNGGFDLPFLRTRFCTHGLEWPFGTLPYVDVMDVFEKRFNTSEDSLSGVYGELVGAGLNDLDPFADSGEAVTVWEGGAYEPLITHNVADIRRTRVLMELAERYCSKSDFSMKSLEPVSNEG
;
A
#
# COMPACT_ATOMS: atom_id res chain seq x y z
N MET A 1 10.44 -12.09 -23.09
CA MET A 1 10.75 -11.03 -22.11
C MET A 1 9.53 -10.88 -21.24
N ASN A 2 9.65 -11.05 -19.92
CA ASN A 2 8.53 -10.89 -19.00
C ASN A 2 8.08 -9.43 -19.03
N ASP A 3 6.93 -9.16 -19.65
CA ASP A 3 6.23 -7.86 -19.65
C ASP A 3 5.78 -7.41 -18.24
N THR A 4 6.07 -8.20 -17.21
CA THR A 4 5.62 -8.03 -15.83
C THR A 4 6.30 -6.88 -15.07
N LEU A 5 7.23 -6.14 -15.68
CA LEU A 5 7.89 -4.96 -15.06
C LEU A 5 7.85 -3.68 -15.93
N GLN A 6 6.78 -3.42 -16.68
CA GLN A 6 6.71 -2.22 -17.55
C GLN A 6 6.77 -0.87 -16.81
N THR A 7 6.43 -0.79 -15.52
CA THR A 7 6.54 0.46 -14.76
C THR A 7 7.90 0.54 -14.06
N PRO A 8 8.73 1.56 -14.36
CA PRO A 8 10.03 1.74 -13.70
C PRO A 8 9.85 1.98 -12.20
N VAL A 9 10.79 1.46 -11.41
CA VAL A 9 10.91 1.74 -9.97
C VAL A 9 12.01 2.79 -9.79
N GLN A 10 11.71 3.84 -9.04
CA GLN A 10 12.70 4.82 -8.59
C GLN A 10 13.07 4.51 -7.14
N LEU A 11 14.37 4.44 -6.86
CA LEU A 11 14.90 4.24 -5.51
C LEU A 11 15.58 5.53 -5.05
N THR A 12 15.28 5.94 -3.83
CA THR A 12 15.98 7.01 -3.12
C THR A 12 16.46 6.49 -1.78
N LEU A 13 17.61 6.96 -1.34
CA LEU A 13 18.22 6.62 -0.06
C LEU A 13 18.22 7.88 0.80
N HIS A 14 17.89 7.71 2.08
CA HIS A 14 17.80 8.78 3.05
C HIS A 14 18.56 8.37 4.31
N ASP A 15 19.32 9.30 4.89
CA ASP A 15 20.22 8.99 6.00
C ASP A 15 19.47 8.93 7.34
N SER A 16 18.23 9.40 7.36
CA SER A 16 17.36 9.34 8.52
C SER A 16 15.89 9.13 8.13
N GLU A 17 15.11 8.62 9.08
CA GLU A 17 13.66 8.51 8.93
C GLU A 17 12.99 9.89 8.76
N GLN A 18 13.51 10.93 9.40
CA GLN A 18 13.02 12.29 9.25
C GLN A 18 13.09 12.75 7.77
N GLU A 19 14.22 12.49 7.11
CA GLU A 19 14.40 12.83 5.70
C GLU A 19 13.49 11.98 4.80
N LEU A 20 13.36 10.68 5.09
CA LEU A 20 12.44 9.79 4.38
C LEU A 20 10.98 10.26 4.47
N LEU A 21 10.51 10.61 5.67
CA LEU A 21 9.13 11.06 5.87
C LEU A 21 8.86 12.43 5.23
N ASN A 22 9.84 13.34 5.23
CA ASN A 22 9.76 14.60 4.51
C ASN A 22 9.68 14.40 2.99
N GLU A 23 10.49 13.49 2.44
CA GLU A 23 10.44 13.15 1.01
C GLU A 23 9.10 12.50 0.65
N LEU A 24 8.59 11.58 1.49
CA LEU A 24 7.26 11.00 1.31
C LEU A 24 6.17 12.08 1.32
N ALA A 25 6.20 13.00 2.26
CA ALA A 25 5.23 14.10 2.33
C ALA A 25 5.29 14.99 1.09
N THR A 26 6.50 15.30 0.61
CA THR A 26 6.73 16.08 -0.60
C THR A 26 6.18 15.36 -1.83
N PHE A 27 6.47 14.06 -1.96
CA PHE A 27 5.96 13.23 -3.06
C PHE A 27 4.44 13.20 -3.08
N VAL A 28 3.80 12.96 -1.93
CA VAL A 28 2.33 12.92 -1.79
C VAL A 28 1.71 14.25 -2.23
N THR A 29 2.16 15.36 -1.64
CA THR A 29 1.56 16.68 -1.85
C THR A 29 1.86 17.27 -3.24
N SER A 30 3.06 17.03 -3.76
CA SER A 30 3.49 17.60 -5.05
C SER A 30 3.13 16.72 -6.25
N THR A 31 2.91 15.42 -6.05
CA THR A 31 2.63 14.48 -7.14
C THR A 31 1.25 13.87 -7.07
N LEU A 32 0.87 13.25 -5.94
CA LEU A 32 -0.38 12.49 -5.87
C LEU A 32 -1.60 13.41 -5.81
N THR A 33 -1.56 14.42 -4.95
CA THR A 33 -2.66 15.40 -4.83
C THR A 33 -2.89 16.16 -6.13
N GLN A 34 -1.83 16.54 -6.84
CA GLN A 34 -1.93 17.28 -8.11
C GLN A 34 -2.51 16.44 -9.26
N ARG A 35 -2.49 15.11 -9.14
CA ARG A 35 -2.99 14.17 -10.16
C ARG A 35 -4.40 13.68 -9.88
N ASP A 36 -5.08 14.19 -8.84
CA ASP A 36 -6.37 13.67 -8.37
C ASP A 36 -6.33 12.15 -8.18
N ALA A 37 -5.21 11.66 -7.65
CA ALA A 37 -4.97 10.23 -7.47
C ALA A 37 -5.75 9.70 -6.26
N LYS A 38 -6.14 8.42 -6.32
CA LYS A 38 -6.69 7.68 -5.19
C LYS A 38 -5.59 6.91 -4.49
N LEU A 39 -5.52 7.02 -3.16
CA LEU A 39 -4.64 6.19 -2.33
C LEU A 39 -5.32 4.84 -2.10
N VAL A 40 -4.61 3.76 -2.43
CA VAL A 40 -5.10 2.40 -2.28
C VAL A 40 -4.08 1.59 -1.49
N ALA A 41 -4.57 0.82 -0.53
CA ALA A 41 -3.76 -0.10 0.26
C ALA A 41 -4.48 -1.45 0.41
N TYR A 42 -3.73 -2.47 0.85
CA TYR A 42 -4.26 -3.75 1.29
C TYR A 42 -3.96 -3.88 2.79
N ASN A 43 -4.99 -3.79 3.64
CA ASN A 43 -4.82 -3.73 5.10
C ASN A 43 -4.10 -2.47 5.63
N GLY A 44 -4.24 -1.33 4.94
CA GLY A 44 -3.60 -0.08 5.33
C GLY A 44 -4.33 0.68 6.44
N GLU A 45 -5.66 0.67 6.42
CA GLU A 45 -6.53 1.23 7.45
C GLU A 45 -7.96 0.74 7.25
N ARG A 46 -8.53 0.13 8.29
CA ARG A 46 -9.84 -0.52 8.25
C ARG A 46 -10.71 -0.06 9.43
N TRP A 47 -12.00 -0.41 9.42
CA TRP A 47 -12.97 -0.01 10.48
C TRP A 47 -12.63 -0.50 11.90
N ASN A 48 -11.64 -1.38 12.06
CA ASN A 48 -11.12 -1.79 13.36
C ASN A 48 -9.70 -2.36 13.24
N GLY A 49 -8.80 -1.65 12.56
CA GLY A 49 -7.42 -2.12 12.38
C GLY A 49 -6.76 -1.57 11.12
N GLY A 50 -5.95 -2.42 10.49
CA GLY A 50 -5.00 -2.03 9.46
C GLY A 50 -3.65 -1.64 10.07
N PHE A 51 -2.67 -1.44 9.19
CA PHE A 51 -1.28 -1.25 9.57
C PHE A 51 -0.67 0.04 9.02
N ASP A 52 -0.71 0.25 7.70
CA ASP A 52 0.09 1.30 7.04
C ASP A 52 -0.20 2.71 7.56
N LEU A 53 -1.47 3.17 7.53
CA LEU A 53 -1.79 4.53 7.95
C LEU A 53 -1.67 4.72 9.47
N PRO A 54 -2.11 3.79 10.33
CA PRO A 54 -1.81 3.86 11.77
C PRO A 54 -0.31 3.96 12.07
N PHE A 55 0.52 3.13 11.42
CA PHE A 55 1.97 3.17 11.58
C PHE A 55 2.53 4.53 11.14
N LEU A 56 2.18 4.99 9.94
CA LEU A 56 2.61 6.30 9.44
C LEU A 56 2.16 7.43 10.36
N ARG A 57 0.92 7.43 10.87
CA ARG A 57 0.48 8.45 11.84
C ARG A 57 1.37 8.47 13.08
N THR A 58 1.76 7.31 13.61
CA THR A 58 2.71 7.25 14.73
C THR A 58 4.06 7.84 14.36
N ARG A 59 4.61 7.52 13.18
CA ARG A 59 5.92 8.04 12.75
C ARG A 59 5.88 9.55 12.49
N PHE A 60 4.90 10.04 11.71
CA PHE A 60 4.71 11.46 11.46
C PHE A 60 4.52 12.26 12.77
N CYS A 61 3.71 11.77 13.70
CA CYS A 61 3.52 12.39 15.02
C CYS A 61 4.82 12.44 15.82
N THR A 62 5.57 11.34 15.87
CA THR A 62 6.85 11.25 16.59
C THR A 62 7.89 12.23 16.03
N HIS A 63 7.83 12.50 14.73
CA HIS A 63 8.72 13.43 14.02
C HIS A 63 8.19 14.87 13.93
N GLY A 64 7.03 15.16 14.52
CA GLY A 64 6.42 16.50 14.46
C GLY A 64 6.07 16.97 13.05
N LEU A 65 5.74 16.04 12.16
CA LEU A 65 5.42 16.30 10.76
C LEU A 65 3.91 16.36 10.53
N GLU A 66 3.49 17.22 9.60
CA GLU A 66 2.09 17.31 9.17
C GLU A 66 1.64 16.07 8.41
N TRP A 67 0.34 15.77 8.46
CA TRP A 67 -0.25 14.62 7.78
C TRP A 67 -0.42 14.90 6.27
N PRO A 68 0.34 14.24 5.37
CA PRO A 68 0.38 14.66 3.97
C PRO A 68 -0.78 14.10 3.13
N PHE A 69 -1.52 13.12 3.63
CA PHE A 69 -2.53 12.39 2.85
C PHE A 69 -3.93 12.99 2.91
N GLY A 70 -4.12 14.11 3.63
CA GLY A 70 -5.44 14.65 3.99
C GLY A 70 -6.38 14.91 2.81
N THR A 71 -5.84 15.22 1.64
CA THR A 71 -6.60 15.54 0.43
C THR A 71 -6.87 14.35 -0.48
N LEU A 72 -6.31 13.17 -0.18
CA LEU A 72 -6.45 12.00 -1.04
C LEU A 72 -7.67 11.16 -0.65
N PRO A 73 -8.52 10.76 -1.62
CA PRO A 73 -9.49 9.71 -1.36
C PRO A 73 -8.77 8.40 -1.08
N TYR A 74 -9.20 7.68 -0.05
CA TYR A 74 -8.59 6.43 0.38
C TYR A 74 -9.54 5.25 0.23
N VAL A 75 -9.01 4.11 -0.23
CA VAL A 75 -9.69 2.82 -0.28
C VAL A 75 -8.76 1.74 0.24
N ASP A 76 -9.25 0.95 1.19
CA ASP A 76 -8.64 -0.32 1.55
C ASP A 76 -9.26 -1.43 0.70
N VAL A 77 -8.45 -2.07 -0.15
CA VAL A 77 -8.95 -3.06 -1.10
C VAL A 77 -9.24 -4.42 -0.43
N MET A 78 -8.61 -4.71 0.71
CA MET A 78 -8.86 -5.95 1.46
C MET A 78 -10.33 -6.07 1.84
N ASP A 79 -10.93 -4.97 2.30
CA ASP A 79 -12.35 -4.88 2.66
C ASP A 79 -13.29 -5.23 1.49
N VAL A 80 -12.89 -4.94 0.25
CA VAL A 80 -13.67 -5.27 -0.94
C VAL A 80 -13.59 -6.76 -1.22
N PHE A 81 -12.38 -7.34 -1.19
CA PHE A 81 -12.17 -8.76 -1.46
C PHE A 81 -12.84 -9.64 -0.42
N GLU A 82 -12.71 -9.34 0.88
CA GLU A 82 -13.38 -10.10 1.94
C GLU A 82 -14.92 -10.11 1.83
N LYS A 83 -15.52 -9.07 1.25
CA LYS A 83 -16.99 -8.89 1.22
C LYS A 83 -17.64 -9.23 -0.12
N ARG A 84 -16.87 -9.20 -1.22
CA ARG A 84 -17.39 -9.25 -2.60
C ARG A 84 -16.81 -10.35 -3.46
N PHE A 85 -15.69 -10.94 -3.04
CA PHE A 85 -15.09 -12.06 -3.72
C PHE A 85 -15.14 -13.28 -2.80
N ASN A 86 -15.40 -14.44 -3.39
CA ASN A 86 -15.46 -15.69 -2.64
C ASN A 86 -14.10 -16.39 -2.73
N THR A 87 -13.07 -15.77 -2.15
CA THR A 87 -11.73 -16.34 -2.05
C THR A 87 -11.58 -17.23 -0.82
N SER A 88 -10.68 -18.20 -0.91
CA SER A 88 -10.32 -19.09 0.20
C SER A 88 -9.25 -18.51 1.12
N GLU A 89 -8.49 -17.52 0.62
CA GLU A 89 -7.45 -16.79 1.33
C GLU A 89 -7.86 -15.31 1.55
N ASP A 90 -7.27 -14.67 2.55
CA ASP A 90 -7.43 -13.24 2.87
C ASP A 90 -6.11 -12.46 2.82
N SER A 91 -4.97 -13.13 2.64
CA SER A 91 -3.67 -12.50 2.44
C SER A 91 -3.56 -11.89 1.04
N LEU A 92 -2.73 -10.84 0.90
CA LEU A 92 -2.51 -10.18 -0.38
C LEU A 92 -1.99 -11.15 -1.46
N SER A 93 -0.98 -11.96 -1.12
CA SER A 93 -0.41 -12.97 -2.02
C SER A 93 -1.38 -14.12 -2.29
N GLY A 94 -2.16 -14.55 -1.30
CA GLY A 94 -3.18 -15.59 -1.44
C GLY A 94 -4.32 -15.19 -2.36
N VAL A 95 -4.96 -14.04 -2.11
CA VAL A 95 -6.03 -13.48 -2.95
C VAL A 95 -5.53 -13.23 -4.38
N TYR A 96 -4.33 -12.67 -4.53
CA TYR A 96 -3.70 -12.49 -5.85
C TYR A 96 -3.48 -13.83 -6.56
N GLY A 97 -2.93 -14.83 -5.87
CA GLY A 97 -2.67 -16.15 -6.42
C GLY A 97 -3.94 -16.85 -6.90
N GLU A 98 -5.02 -16.74 -6.14
CA GLU A 98 -6.31 -17.35 -6.47
C GLU A 98 -6.97 -16.70 -7.69
N LEU A 99 -6.95 -15.36 -7.78
CA LEU A 99 -7.70 -14.61 -8.79
C LEU A 99 -6.91 -14.26 -10.05
N VAL A 100 -5.59 -14.18 -9.96
CA VAL A 100 -4.69 -13.76 -11.06
C VAL A 100 -3.71 -14.86 -11.45
N GLY A 101 -3.27 -15.69 -10.50
CA GLY A 101 -2.30 -16.76 -10.70
C GLY A 101 -0.90 -16.43 -10.15
N ALA A 102 0.10 -17.25 -10.50
CA ALA A 102 1.42 -17.23 -9.87
C ALA A 102 2.27 -15.97 -10.16
N GLY A 103 2.01 -15.25 -11.25
CA GLY A 103 2.76 -14.08 -11.77
C GLY A 103 3.71 -13.36 -10.79
N LEU A 104 3.18 -12.39 -10.01
CA LEU A 104 3.99 -11.64 -9.04
C LEU A 104 4.33 -12.44 -7.76
N ASN A 105 3.69 -13.58 -7.51
CA ASN A 105 4.04 -14.47 -6.40
C ASN A 105 5.37 -15.17 -6.65
N ASP A 106 5.67 -15.55 -7.90
CA ASP A 106 6.94 -16.18 -8.26
C ASP A 106 8.15 -15.23 -8.20
N LEU A 107 7.92 -13.91 -8.16
CA LEU A 107 8.97 -12.89 -8.03
C LEU A 107 9.34 -12.58 -6.59
N ASP A 108 8.45 -12.91 -5.65
CA ASP A 108 8.61 -12.57 -4.25
C ASP A 108 9.42 -13.64 -3.54
N PRO A 109 10.58 -13.30 -2.96
CA PRO A 109 11.48 -14.29 -2.39
C PRO A 109 10.97 -14.89 -1.07
N PHE A 110 9.90 -14.33 -0.48
CA PHE A 110 9.40 -14.74 0.83
C PHE A 110 8.14 -15.59 0.73
N ALA A 111 8.09 -16.64 1.55
CA ALA A 111 6.87 -17.44 1.73
C ALA A 111 5.87 -16.74 2.66
N ASP A 112 6.37 -16.01 3.66
CA ASP A 112 5.60 -15.19 4.59
C ASP A 112 6.34 -13.92 5.00
N SER A 113 5.61 -12.96 5.58
CA SER A 113 6.15 -11.67 5.99
C SER A 113 7.10 -11.75 7.20
N GLY A 114 7.17 -12.87 7.91
CA GLY A 114 8.10 -13.09 9.01
C GLY A 114 9.55 -13.26 8.54
N GLU A 115 9.75 -13.87 7.37
CA GLU A 115 11.06 -14.01 6.75
C GLU A 115 11.70 -12.66 6.41
N ALA A 116 10.87 -11.67 6.03
CA ALA A 116 11.33 -10.32 5.71
C ALA A 116 12.00 -9.61 6.92
N VAL A 117 11.55 -9.88 8.15
CA VAL A 117 12.17 -9.29 9.35
C VAL A 117 13.60 -9.81 9.54
N THR A 118 13.79 -11.12 9.40
CA THR A 118 15.12 -11.75 9.51
C THR A 118 16.07 -11.21 8.45
N VAL A 119 15.57 -11.00 7.23
CA VAL A 119 16.34 -10.47 6.11
C VAL A 119 16.69 -8.99 6.29
N TRP A 120 15.78 -8.19 6.87
CA TRP A 120 16.06 -6.81 7.27
C TRP A 120 17.18 -6.73 8.30
N GLU A 121 17.12 -7.54 9.36
CA GLU A 121 18.16 -7.60 10.39
C GLU A 121 19.51 -8.07 9.85
N GLY A 122 19.50 -8.93 8.82
CA GLY A 122 20.68 -9.37 8.10
C GLY A 122 21.24 -8.36 7.08
N GLY A 123 20.55 -7.23 6.85
CA GLY A 123 20.99 -6.17 5.94
C GLY A 123 20.89 -6.52 4.45
N ALA A 124 20.11 -7.54 4.07
CA ALA A 124 19.92 -7.89 2.66
C ALA A 124 18.67 -7.17 2.10
N TYR A 125 18.88 -5.96 1.58
CA TYR A 125 17.79 -5.06 1.19
C TYR A 125 17.12 -5.40 -0.15
N GLU A 126 17.84 -6.01 -1.10
CA GLU A 126 17.29 -6.34 -2.42
C GLU A 126 16.07 -7.28 -2.36
N PRO A 127 16.08 -8.37 -1.58
CA PRO A 127 14.88 -9.19 -1.35
C PRO A 127 13.70 -8.40 -0.77
N LEU A 128 13.97 -7.48 0.17
CA LEU A 128 12.93 -6.66 0.83
C LEU A 128 12.29 -5.67 -0.14
N ILE A 129 13.12 -5.02 -0.95
CA ILE A 129 12.65 -4.10 -1.98
C ILE A 129 11.83 -4.87 -3.03
N THR A 130 12.29 -6.06 -3.43
CA THR A 130 11.57 -6.92 -4.39
C THR A 130 10.19 -7.31 -3.85
N HIS A 131 10.12 -7.76 -2.60
CA HIS A 131 8.88 -8.08 -1.90
C HIS A 131 7.93 -6.87 -1.83
N ASN A 132 8.43 -5.71 -1.37
CA ASN A 132 7.62 -4.49 -1.26
C ASN A 132 7.06 -4.03 -2.61
N VAL A 133 7.87 -4.09 -3.67
CA VAL A 133 7.44 -3.77 -5.04
C VAL A 133 6.41 -4.78 -5.54
N ALA A 134 6.56 -6.08 -5.23
CA ALA A 134 5.58 -7.09 -5.56
C ALA A 134 4.23 -6.79 -4.89
N ASP A 135 4.21 -6.47 -3.60
CA ASP A 135 2.99 -6.15 -2.84
C ASP A 135 2.27 -4.89 -3.36
N ILE A 136 3.01 -3.81 -3.64
CA ILE A 136 2.44 -2.60 -4.25
C ILE A 136 1.76 -2.94 -5.59
N ARG A 137 2.39 -3.80 -6.40
CA ARG A 137 1.85 -4.19 -7.71
C ARG A 137 0.69 -5.16 -7.60
N ARG A 138 0.71 -6.12 -6.68
CA ARG A 138 -0.44 -6.99 -6.37
C ARG A 138 -1.64 -6.15 -5.95
N THR A 139 -1.42 -5.21 -5.03
CA THR A 139 -2.47 -4.28 -4.56
C THR A 139 -3.08 -3.51 -5.72
N ARG A 140 -2.26 -2.98 -6.64
CA ARG A 140 -2.76 -2.32 -7.85
C ARG A 140 -3.59 -3.25 -8.73
N VAL A 141 -3.09 -4.45 -9.04
CA VAL A 141 -3.80 -5.41 -9.90
C VAL A 141 -5.14 -5.82 -9.27
N LEU A 142 -5.16 -6.07 -7.97
CA LEU A 142 -6.38 -6.39 -7.22
C LEU A 142 -7.37 -5.22 -7.23
N MET A 143 -6.90 -3.98 -7.09
CA MET A 143 -7.76 -2.81 -7.22
C MET A 143 -8.39 -2.71 -8.63
N GLU A 144 -7.60 -2.89 -9.69
CA GLU A 144 -8.10 -2.89 -11.07
C GLU A 144 -9.13 -4.00 -11.31
N LEU A 145 -8.94 -5.17 -10.67
CA LEU A 145 -9.89 -6.27 -10.71
C LEU A 145 -11.19 -5.91 -10.00
N ALA A 146 -11.10 -5.35 -8.78
CA ALA A 146 -12.26 -4.89 -8.03
C ALA A 146 -13.06 -3.83 -8.81
N GLU A 147 -12.40 -2.85 -9.42
CA GLU A 147 -13.06 -1.80 -10.23
C GLU A 147 -13.80 -2.35 -11.45
N ARG A 148 -13.36 -3.50 -11.98
CA ARG A 148 -14.00 -4.16 -13.13
C ARG A 148 -15.28 -4.88 -12.75
N TYR A 149 -15.34 -5.48 -11.57
CA TYR A 149 -16.41 -6.39 -11.18
C TYR A 149 -17.36 -5.83 -10.11
N CYS A 150 -16.94 -4.83 -9.34
CA CYS A 150 -17.73 -4.25 -8.26
C CYS A 150 -18.35 -2.90 -8.65
N SER A 151 -19.46 -2.56 -8.00
CA SER A 151 -20.10 -1.26 -8.16
C SER A 151 -19.38 -0.19 -7.34
N LYS A 152 -19.57 1.09 -7.66
CA LYS A 152 -19.01 2.20 -6.87
C LYS A 152 -19.39 2.13 -5.38
N SER A 153 -20.60 1.68 -5.06
CA SER A 153 -21.10 1.54 -3.69
C SER A 153 -20.42 0.43 -2.88
N ASP A 154 -19.68 -0.47 -3.53
CA ASP A 154 -18.93 -1.51 -2.84
C ASP A 154 -17.60 -1.00 -2.28
N PHE A 155 -17.14 0.17 -2.74
CA PHE A 155 -15.94 0.82 -2.24
C PHE A 155 -16.30 1.73 -1.06
N SER A 156 -15.85 1.37 0.14
CA SER A 156 -15.96 2.23 1.32
C SER A 156 -14.85 3.30 1.26
N MET A 157 -15.04 4.33 0.43
CA MET A 157 -14.08 5.43 0.35
C MET A 157 -14.04 6.20 1.68
N LYS A 158 -12.83 6.45 2.18
CA LYS A 158 -12.58 7.20 3.42
C LYS A 158 -11.92 8.54 3.10
N SER A 159 -12.32 9.58 3.82
CA SER A 159 -11.52 10.81 3.90
C SER A 159 -10.37 10.60 4.88
N LEU A 160 -9.18 11.06 4.49
CA LEU A 160 -8.00 11.09 5.36
C LEU A 160 -7.75 12.49 5.94
N GLU A 161 -8.65 13.43 5.71
CA GLU A 161 -8.56 14.79 6.20
C GLU A 161 -8.56 14.79 7.74
N PRO A 162 -7.56 15.44 8.39
CA PRO A 162 -7.59 15.63 9.83
C PRO A 162 -8.85 16.39 10.24
N VAL A 163 -9.39 16.06 11.41
CA VAL A 163 -10.48 16.85 11.99
C VAL A 163 -9.88 18.16 12.50
N SER A 164 -10.08 19.26 11.76
CA SER A 164 -9.88 20.61 12.26
C SER A 164 -11.13 21.06 12.99
N ASN A 165 -10.99 21.49 14.24
CA ASN A 165 -12.00 22.34 14.88
C ASN A 165 -11.83 23.75 14.32
N GLU A 166 -12.29 23.99 13.09
CA GLU A 166 -12.61 25.36 12.69
C GLU A 166 -13.95 25.71 13.34
N GLY A 167 -13.88 26.55 14.38
CA GLY A 167 -15.02 27.26 14.94
C GLY A 167 -15.12 28.67 14.38
#